data_AF-A0A7R7XT53-F1
#
_entry.id   AF-A0A7R7XT53-F1
#
_cell.length_a   1.000
_cell.length_b   1.000
_cell.length_c   1.000
_cell.angle_alpha   90.00
_cell.angle_beta   90.00
_cell.angle_gamma   90.00
#
_symmetry.space_group_name_H-M   'P 1'
#
loop_
_entity.id
_entity.type
_entity.pdbx_description
1 polymer ?
#
loop_
_entity_poly.entity_id
_entity_poly.type
_entity_poly.pdbx_seq_one_letter_code
_entity_poly.pdbx_strand_id
1 'polypeptide(L)' 'MRYARPDCSDDVSREIDDIFALGTLLYEISVGHALYAEQPSREIRKLLRMHRFPDLDGIPPNVRITIEKCWSNG' A
#
# COMPACT_ATOMS: atom_id res chain seq x y z
N MET A 1 -12.34 -7.33 1.09
CA MET A 1 -11.93 -6.19 0.24
C MET A 1 -10.43 -6.17 0.02
N ARG A 2 -9.98 -5.85 -1.20
CA ARG A 2 -8.56 -5.85 -1.61
C ARG A 2 -7.69 -4.82 -0.87
N TYR A 3 -8.32 -3.77 -0.31
CA TYR A 3 -7.65 -2.62 0.29
C TYR A 3 -7.59 -2.61 1.82
N ALA A 4 -8.20 -3.59 2.52
CA ALA A 4 -8.20 -3.54 3.99
C ALA A 4 -6.90 -4.09 4.59
N ARG A 5 -6.40 -3.47 5.67
CA ARG A 5 -5.28 -3.98 6.46
C ARG A 5 -5.59 -5.38 7.01
N PRO A 6 -4.56 -6.19 7.29
CA PRO A 6 -4.78 -7.59 7.59
C PRO A 6 -5.06 -7.83 9.09
N ASP A 7 -4.85 -6.82 9.95
CA ASP A 7 -5.07 -6.85 11.42
C ASP A 7 -6.41 -6.31 11.88
N CYS A 8 -7.32 -5.97 10.96
CA CYS A 8 -8.63 -5.47 11.34
C CYS A 8 -9.48 -6.60 11.95
N SER A 9 -9.48 -6.67 13.27
CA SER A 9 -10.45 -7.42 14.07
C SER A 9 -11.65 -6.57 14.48
N ASP A 10 -11.68 -5.28 14.16
CA ASP A 10 -12.78 -4.39 14.55
C ASP A 10 -13.14 -3.41 13.41
N ASP A 11 -14.45 -3.17 13.27
CA ASP A 11 -15.18 -2.27 12.35
C ASP A 11 -14.79 -0.77 12.44
N VAL A 12 -13.54 -0.44 12.73
CA VAL A 12 -13.05 0.94 12.77
C VAL A 12 -12.07 1.11 11.63
N SER A 13 -12.58 1.55 10.47
CA SER A 13 -11.76 2.14 9.40
C SER A 13 -11.03 3.33 10.03
N ARG A 14 -9.75 3.14 10.41
CA ARG A 14 -8.96 4.21 11.00
C ARG A 14 -8.44 5.05 9.84
N GLU A 15 -8.38 6.37 9.99
CA GLU A 15 -7.83 7.30 8.98
C GLU A 15 -6.46 6.84 8.42
N ILE A 16 -5.73 6.08 9.24
CA ILE A 16 -4.49 5.36 8.96
C ILE A 16 -4.63 4.34 7.80
N ASP A 17 -5.72 3.57 7.75
CA ASP A 17 -6.02 2.62 6.66
C ASP A 17 -6.28 3.33 5.33
N ASP A 18 -6.93 4.50 5.36
CA ASP A 18 -7.18 5.31 4.17
C ASP A 18 -5.89 5.95 3.64
N ILE A 19 -4.99 6.40 4.53
CA ILE A 19 -3.65 6.90 4.17
C ILE A 19 -2.83 5.78 3.51
N PHE A 20 -2.92 4.56 4.05
CA PHE A 20 -2.24 3.40 3.48
C PHE A 20 -2.78 3.06 2.07
N ALA A 21 -4.11 3.02 1.92
CA ALA A 21 -4.77 2.79 0.63
C ALA A 21 -4.41 3.87 -0.40
N LEU A 22 -4.31 5.14 0.03
CA LEU A 22 -3.87 6.25 -0.82
C LEU A 22 -2.43 6.04 -1.33
N GLY A 23 -1.50 5.63 -0.46
CA GLY A 23 -0.13 5.30 -0.85
C GLY A 23 -0.07 4.18 -1.89
N THR A 24 -0.89 3.15 -1.73
CA THR A 24 -1.01 2.06 -2.70
C THR A 24 -1.58 2.54 -4.04
N LEU A 25 -2.61 3.39 -4.02
CA LEU A 25 -3.20 3.94 -5.23
C LEU A 25 -2.20 4.83 -6.00
N LEU A 26 -1.43 5.65 -5.28
CA LEU A 26 -0.39 6.50 -5.86
C LEU A 26 0.70 5.66 -6.53
N TYR A 27 1.09 4.53 -5.93
CA TYR A 27 2.00 3.59 -6.54
C TYR A 27 1.43 3.01 -7.84
N GLU A 28 0.19 2.51 -7.82
CA GLU A 28 -0.44 1.89 -8.99
C GLU A 28 -0.60 2.86 -10.16
N ILE A 29 -0.95 4.12 -9.88
CA ILE A 29 -1.01 5.18 -10.90
C ILE A 29 0.38 5.48 -11.45
N SER A 30 1.41 5.51 -10.59
CA SER A 30 2.78 5.86 -11.00
C SER A 30 3.43 4.79 -11.87
N VAL A 31 3.20 3.52 -11.56
CA VAL A 31 3.84 2.40 -12.27
C VAL A 31 2.94 1.83 -13.37
N GLY A 32 1.64 2.16 -13.36
CA GLY A 32 0.67 1.76 -14.38
C GLY A 32 0.20 0.31 -14.25
N HIS A 33 0.51 -0.37 -13.14
CA HIS A 33 0.04 -1.71 -12.84
C HIS A 33 -0.35 -1.86 -11.38
N ALA A 34 -1.22 -2.83 -11.10
CA ALA A 34 -1.65 -3.13 -9.74
C ALA A 34 -0.49 -3.59 -8.84
N LEU A 35 -0.54 -3.23 -7.57
CA LEU A 35 0.44 -3.64 -6.57
C LEU A 35 0.37 -5.17 -6.41
N TYR A 36 1.46 -5.86 -6.78
CA TYR A 36 1.53 -7.33 -6.84
C TYR A 36 0.35 -7.95 -7.62
N ALA A 37 0.14 -7.53 -8.86
CA ALA A 37 -0.97 -7.95 -9.72
C ALA A 37 -1.21 -9.47 -9.77
N GLU A 38 -0.14 -10.27 -9.67
CA GLU A 38 -0.19 -11.73 -9.72
C GLU A 38 -0.37 -12.42 -8.37
N GLN A 39 -0.33 -11.69 -7.25
CA GLN A 39 -0.45 -12.27 -5.92
C GLN A 39 -1.88 -12.21 -5.37
N PRO A 40 -2.29 -13.25 -4.63
CA PRO A 40 -3.57 -13.23 -3.93
C PRO A 40 -3.52 -12.18 -2.80
N SER A 41 -4.65 -11.51 -2.58
CA SER A 41 -4.79 -10.38 -1.65
C SER A 41 -4.30 -10.68 -0.22
N ARG A 42 -4.33 -11.94 0.22
CA ARG A 42 -3.82 -12.37 1.53
C ARG A 42 -2.30 -12.31 1.64
N GLU A 43 -1.59 -12.66 0.56
CA GLU A 43 -0.12 -12.62 0.52
C GLU A 43 0.36 -11.17 0.41
N ILE A 44 -0.31 -10.35 -0.41
CA ILE A 44 -0.07 -8.90 -0.48
C ILE A 44 -0.16 -8.27 0.91
N ARG A 45 -1.25 -8.55 1.61
CA ARG A 45 -1.47 -8.14 3.00
C ARG A 45 -0.35 -8.57 3.94
N LYS A 46 0.15 -9.79 3.80
CA LYS A 46 1.25 -10.33 4.61
C LYS A 46 2.57 -9.62 4.30
N LEU A 47 2.89 -9.38 3.04
CA LEU A 47 4.07 -8.62 2.61
C LEU A 47 4.04 -7.19 3.13
N LEU A 48 2.89 -6.53 3.02
CA LEU A 48 2.69 -5.17 3.49
C LEU A 48 2.79 -5.06 5.03
N ARG A 49 2.23 -6.03 5.78
CA ARG A 49 2.47 -6.16 7.23
C ARG A 49 3.95 -6.32 7.57
N MET A 50 4.69 -7.04 6.73
CA MET A 50 6.13 -7.25 6.89
C MET A 50 6.98 -6.07 6.39
N HIS A 51 6.37 -4.92 6.04
CA HIS A 51 7.05 -3.74 5.48
C HIS A 51 7.90 -4.07 4.24
N ARG A 52 7.53 -5.13 3.51
CA ARG A 52 8.13 -5.47 2.23
C ARG A 52 7.35 -4.76 1.13
N PHE A 53 7.76 -3.52 0.89
CA PHE A 53 7.22 -2.70 -0.18
C PHE A 53 7.85 -3.08 -1.53
N PRO A 54 7.11 -2.91 -2.64
CA PRO A 54 7.68 -3.09 -3.97
C PRO A 54 8.72 -2.00 -4.25
N ASP A 55 9.56 -2.26 -5.25
CA ASP A 55 10.54 -1.29 -5.69
C ASP A 55 9.84 -0.04 -6.26
N LEU A 56 10.34 1.12 -5.87
CA LEU A 56 9.87 2.44 -6.30
C LEU A 56 10.76 3.02 -7.40
N ASP A 57 11.70 2.23 -7.93
CA ASP A 57 12.55 2.58 -9.06
C ASP A 57 11.71 2.84 -10.32
N GLY A 58 11.87 4.06 -10.86
CA GLY A 58 11.02 4.60 -11.92
C GLY A 58 9.97 5.61 -11.46
N ILE A 59 9.67 5.70 -10.15
CA ILE A 59 8.74 6.72 -9.61
C ILE A 59 9.49 8.03 -9.33
N PRO A 60 8.92 9.19 -9.73
CA PRO A 60 9.48 10.51 -9.41
C PRO A 60 9.77 10.68 -7.91
N PRO A 61 10.90 11.29 -7.51
CA PRO A 61 11.34 11.33 -6.11
C PRO A 61 10.31 11.96 -5.15
N ASN A 62 9.57 12.97 -5.60
CA ASN A 62 8.52 13.62 -4.84
C ASN A 62 7.30 12.71 -4.56
N VAL A 63 6.97 11.84 -5.52
CA VAL A 63 5.87 10.87 -5.38
C VAL A 63 6.34 9.69 -4.54
N ARG A 64 7.59 9.23 -4.73
CA ARG A 64 8.24 8.19 -3.91
C ARG A 64 8.17 8.51 -2.42
N ILE A 65 8.62 9.71 -2.03
CA ILE A 65 8.60 10.16 -0.63
C ILE A 65 7.18 10.16 -0.06
N THR A 66 6.19 10.55 -0.87
CA THR A 66 4.78 10.57 -0.45
C THR A 66 4.26 9.15 -0.22
N ILE A 67 4.53 8.22 -1.14
CA ILE A 67 4.16 6.81 -1.02
C ILE A 67 4.80 6.18 0.22
N GLU A 68 6.09 6.39 0.44
CA GLU A 68 6.81 5.89 1.62
C GLU A 68 6.22 6.43 2.92
N LYS A 69 5.87 7.72 2.98
CA LYS A 69 5.20 8.32 4.14
C LYS A 69 3.81 7.73 4.38
N CYS A 70 3.04 7.53 3.33
CA CYS A 70 1.72 6.90 3.41
C CYS A 70 1.80 5.46 3.96
N TRP A 71 2.82 4.71 3.55
CA TRP A 71 3.01 3.33 4.02
C TRP A 71 3.66 3.22 5.40
N SER A 72 4.48 4.21 5.80
CA SER A 72 5.17 4.21 7.10
C SER A 72 4.32 4.79 8.24
N ASN A 73 3.41 5.73 7.92
CA ASN A 73 2.52 6.38 8.91
C ASN A 73 1.06 5.88 8.84
N GLY A 74 0.76 4.98 7.90
CA GLY A 74 -0.52 4.28 7.75
C GLY A 74 -0.55 2.89 8.38
#